data_AF-A0A2H0HJC0-F1
#
_entry.id   AF-A0A2H0HJC0-F1
#
_cell.length_a   1.000
_cell.length_b   1.000
_cell.length_c   1.000
_cell.angle_alpha   90.00
_cell.angle_beta   90.00
_cell.angle_gamma   90.00
#
_symmetry.space_group_name_H-M   'P 1'
#
loop_
_entity.id
_entity.type
_entity.pdbx_description
1 polymer ?
#
loop_
_entity_poly.entity_id
_entity_poly.type
_entity_poly.pdbx_seq_one_letter_code
_entity_poly.pdbx_strand_id
1 'polypeptide(L)'
;MSGGPWAPENQENNGGNIYAYDFGSLIIENSLISNGRVKTNGAGIFCQNAIYISIKNCHIEKNEGHFIGGGIYVWESDSLFIENNLINYNLAYSWQPPGMGGTGAGIFALGYTGYASICFNKVFNNKGVCGGIQDAYFQSTVSNNLICNNHGEAILSGFDANRRYVNNTIAHNETPGDCAGFVYVLAEGKLLFNSILWNNLSTYPGNPQIRSTDTELLDVRFSDVMNEYPGIANINIDPMFVNPTDGVGLAYDASLADWSL
;
A
#
# COMPACT_ATOMS: atom_id res chain seq x y z
N MET A 1 -12.42 -20.51 -7.36
CA MET A 1 -12.17 -20.29 -5.92
C MET A 1 -13.48 -19.90 -5.26
N SER A 2 -13.71 -20.30 -4.01
CA SER A 2 -14.90 -19.92 -3.26
C SER A 2 -14.65 -18.59 -2.51
N GLY A 3 -15.72 -17.83 -2.28
CA GLY A 3 -15.68 -16.68 -1.38
C GLY A 3 -15.91 -17.11 0.07
N GLY A 4 -15.62 -16.21 1.02
CA GLY A 4 -16.05 -16.33 2.41
C GLY A 4 -14.90 -16.48 3.41
N PRO A 5 -15.21 -16.53 4.72
CA PRO A 5 -14.23 -16.53 5.79
C PRO A 5 -13.52 -17.88 5.91
N TRP A 6 -12.38 -17.88 6.61
CA TRP A 6 -11.57 -19.08 6.81
C TRP A 6 -12.38 -20.12 7.61
N ALA A 7 -12.61 -21.28 6.98
CA ALA A 7 -13.09 -22.49 7.62
C ALA A 7 -12.06 -23.63 7.48
N PRO A 8 -11.96 -24.58 8.44
CA PRO A 8 -11.05 -25.72 8.35
C PRO A 8 -11.23 -26.55 7.06
N GLU A 9 -12.48 -26.70 6.61
CA GLU A 9 -12.86 -27.38 5.37
C GLU A 9 -12.66 -26.57 4.07
N ASN A 10 -12.43 -25.25 4.15
CA ASN A 10 -12.28 -24.39 2.97
C ASN A 10 -10.86 -23.80 2.90
N GLN A 11 -10.02 -24.37 2.04
CA GLN A 11 -8.59 -24.04 1.98
C GLN A 11 -8.24 -22.93 0.95
N GLU A 12 -9.18 -22.51 0.11
CA GLU A 12 -8.96 -21.52 -0.97
C GLU A 12 -10.05 -20.44 -0.98
N ASN A 13 -10.18 -19.73 0.14
CA ASN A 13 -11.23 -18.74 0.35
C ASN A 13 -10.72 -17.31 0.16
N ASN A 14 -11.34 -16.52 -0.72
CA ASN A 14 -11.03 -15.10 -0.89
C ASN A 14 -12.16 -14.22 -0.34
N GLY A 15 -11.88 -12.94 -0.06
CA GLY A 15 -12.93 -11.98 0.29
C GLY A 15 -13.59 -12.30 1.62
N GLY A 16 -12.83 -12.19 2.72
CA GLY A 16 -13.29 -12.61 4.05
C GLY A 16 -14.54 -11.88 4.50
N ASN A 17 -14.71 -10.61 4.10
CA ASN A 17 -15.97 -9.88 4.23
C ASN A 17 -16.68 -9.71 2.88
N ILE A 18 -15.97 -9.21 1.88
CA ILE A 18 -16.54 -8.93 0.55
C ILE A 18 -15.77 -9.71 -0.50
N TYR A 19 -16.48 -10.56 -1.24
CA TYR A 19 -15.98 -11.28 -2.40
C TYR A 19 -16.81 -10.90 -3.62
N ALA A 20 -16.16 -10.31 -4.63
CA ALA A 20 -16.77 -9.95 -5.90
C ALA A 20 -15.91 -10.44 -7.06
N TYR A 21 -16.52 -11.14 -8.02
CA TYR A 21 -15.86 -11.77 -9.17
C TYR A 21 -16.74 -11.63 -10.41
N ASP A 22 -16.15 -11.22 -11.54
CA ASP A 22 -16.82 -11.02 -12.84
C ASP A 22 -18.08 -10.14 -12.74
N PHE A 23 -17.90 -8.85 -12.46
CA PHE A 23 -19.01 -7.93 -12.18
C PHE A 23 -18.88 -6.58 -12.90
N GLY A 24 -20.00 -5.87 -13.04
CA GLY A 24 -20.03 -4.54 -13.66
C GLY A 24 -19.47 -3.47 -12.73
N SER A 25 -20.20 -3.16 -11.66
CA SER A 25 -19.87 -2.05 -10.75
C SER A 25 -20.00 -2.47 -9.29
N LEU A 26 -19.05 -2.06 -8.47
CA LEU A 26 -19.11 -2.17 -7.00
C LEU A 26 -18.80 -0.81 -6.38
N ILE A 27 -19.70 -0.36 -5.49
CA ILE A 27 -19.56 0.88 -4.74
C ILE A 27 -19.66 0.54 -3.26
N ILE A 28 -18.62 0.88 -2.50
CA ILE A 28 -18.54 0.71 -1.06
C ILE A 28 -18.25 2.07 -0.45
N GLU A 29 -19.18 2.57 0.34
CA GLU A 29 -19.08 3.90 0.94
C GLU A 29 -19.46 3.87 2.42
N ASN A 30 -18.81 4.71 3.22
CA ASN A 30 -19.18 4.98 4.62
C ASN A 30 -19.33 3.70 5.47
N SER A 31 -18.44 2.73 5.25
CA SER A 31 -18.58 1.38 5.80
C SER A 31 -17.39 1.00 6.68
N LEU A 32 -17.65 0.22 7.72
CA LEU A 32 -16.63 -0.49 8.50
C LEU A 32 -16.50 -1.92 7.97
N ILE A 33 -15.30 -2.30 7.54
CA ILE A 33 -14.97 -3.64 7.05
C ILE A 33 -13.83 -4.17 7.91
N SER A 34 -14.14 -5.11 8.80
CA SER A 34 -13.17 -5.53 9.80
C SER A 34 -13.20 -7.01 10.11
N ASN A 35 -12.09 -7.52 10.65
CA ASN A 35 -11.94 -8.89 11.16
C ASN A 35 -12.22 -9.98 10.11
N GLY A 36 -12.13 -9.64 8.83
CA GLY A 36 -12.18 -10.62 7.75
C GLY A 36 -10.94 -11.48 7.77
N ARG A 37 -11.10 -12.79 7.64
CA ARG A 37 -9.98 -13.74 7.73
C ARG A 37 -10.01 -14.74 6.59
N VAL A 38 -8.91 -14.84 5.85
CA VAL A 38 -8.79 -15.72 4.69
C VAL A 38 -7.44 -16.40 4.61
N LYS A 39 -7.40 -17.61 4.03
CA LYS A 39 -6.14 -18.29 3.72
C LYS A 39 -5.46 -17.74 2.47
N THR A 40 -6.22 -17.13 1.56
CA THR A 40 -5.68 -16.62 0.29
C THR A 40 -5.73 -15.09 0.27
N ASN A 41 -6.63 -14.49 -0.50
CA ASN A 41 -6.53 -13.08 -0.88
C ASN A 41 -7.71 -12.22 -0.41
N GLY A 42 -7.43 -10.93 -0.18
CA GLY A 42 -8.46 -9.91 0.04
C GLY A 42 -9.27 -10.17 1.30
N ALA A 43 -8.62 -10.20 2.47
CA ALA A 43 -9.31 -10.61 3.70
C ALA A 43 -10.46 -9.65 4.06
N GLY A 44 -10.27 -8.35 3.87
CA GLY A 44 -11.36 -7.37 3.90
C GLY A 44 -12.19 -7.46 2.63
N ILE A 45 -11.61 -6.97 1.53
CA ILE A 45 -12.27 -6.85 0.23
C ILE A 45 -11.43 -7.60 -0.80
N PHE A 46 -12.08 -8.51 -1.52
CA PHE A 46 -11.56 -9.13 -2.72
C PHE A 46 -12.43 -8.75 -3.91
N CYS A 47 -11.82 -8.19 -4.95
CA CYS A 47 -12.47 -7.90 -6.22
C CYS A 47 -11.62 -8.43 -7.37
N GLN A 48 -12.26 -9.10 -8.31
CA GLN A 48 -11.62 -9.56 -9.53
C GLN A 48 -12.51 -9.36 -10.76
N ASN A 49 -11.90 -8.90 -11.87
CA ASN A 49 -12.52 -8.69 -13.17
C ASN A 49 -13.76 -7.79 -13.10
N ALA A 50 -13.53 -6.49 -12.94
CA ALA A 50 -14.59 -5.48 -12.83
C ALA A 50 -14.52 -4.40 -13.91
N ILE A 51 -15.65 -3.77 -14.22
CA ILE A 51 -15.62 -2.53 -15.03
C ILE A 51 -15.32 -1.33 -14.10
N TYR A 52 -15.97 -1.25 -12.95
CA TYR A 52 -15.85 -0.10 -12.05
C TYR A 52 -15.86 -0.50 -10.58
N ILE A 53 -14.89 0.01 -9.82
CA ILE A 53 -14.81 -0.15 -8.37
C ILE A 53 -14.58 1.21 -7.73
N SER A 54 -15.41 1.55 -6.73
CA SER A 54 -15.26 2.74 -5.90
C SER A 54 -15.36 2.38 -4.42
N ILE A 55 -14.31 2.67 -3.67
CA ILE A 55 -14.20 2.43 -2.22
C ILE A 55 -13.88 3.79 -1.56
N LYS A 56 -14.87 4.38 -0.86
CA LYS A 56 -14.73 5.73 -0.32
C LYS A 56 -15.20 5.88 1.12
N ASN A 57 -14.49 6.69 1.90
CA ASN A 57 -14.91 7.01 3.27
C ASN A 57 -15.10 5.77 4.16
N CYS A 58 -14.36 4.69 3.90
CA CYS A 58 -14.46 3.44 4.65
C CYS A 58 -13.37 3.35 5.71
N HIS A 59 -13.65 2.57 6.75
CA HIS A 59 -12.67 2.11 7.71
C HIS A 59 -12.45 0.61 7.49
N ILE A 60 -11.25 0.22 7.08
CA ILE A 60 -10.90 -1.16 6.74
C ILE A 60 -9.81 -1.61 7.71
N GLU A 61 -10.18 -2.42 8.69
CA GLU A 61 -9.27 -2.73 9.81
C GLU A 61 -9.19 -4.19 10.22
N LYS A 62 -8.03 -4.60 10.71
CA LYS A 62 -7.83 -5.91 11.35
C LYS A 62 -8.25 -7.10 10.47
N ASN A 63 -8.12 -6.94 9.15
CA ASN A 63 -8.38 -8.04 8.22
C ASN A 63 -7.08 -8.83 7.98
N GLU A 64 -7.17 -10.16 8.00
CA GLU A 64 -6.04 -11.07 8.00
C GLU A 64 -6.10 -12.03 6.79
N GLY A 65 -5.25 -11.79 5.80
CA GLY A 65 -5.08 -12.63 4.62
C GLY A 65 -3.76 -13.38 4.68
N HIS A 66 -3.79 -14.69 4.40
CA HIS A 66 -2.57 -15.50 4.43
C HIS A 66 -1.83 -15.60 3.08
N PHE A 67 -2.15 -14.74 2.11
CA PHE A 67 -1.40 -14.64 0.86
C PHE A 67 -1.22 -13.21 0.35
N ILE A 68 -2.28 -12.48 -0.04
CA ILE A 68 -2.15 -11.12 -0.61
C ILE A 68 -3.36 -10.26 -0.21
N GLY A 69 -3.16 -8.96 0.01
CA GLY A 69 -4.27 -8.02 0.21
C GLY A 69 -4.99 -8.24 1.52
N GLY A 70 -4.39 -7.84 2.63
CA GLY A 70 -5.01 -7.95 3.96
C GLY A 70 -6.31 -7.15 4.02
N GLY A 71 -6.24 -5.85 3.73
CA GLY A 71 -7.38 -4.95 3.67
C GLY A 71 -8.11 -5.06 2.34
N ILE A 72 -7.48 -4.58 1.27
CA ILE A 72 -8.06 -4.51 -0.06
C ILE A 72 -7.21 -5.28 -1.06
N TYR A 73 -7.85 -6.17 -1.83
CA TYR A 73 -7.26 -6.83 -2.99
C TYR A 73 -8.13 -6.58 -4.21
N VAL A 74 -7.58 -5.92 -5.23
CA VAL A 74 -8.20 -5.74 -6.54
C VAL A 74 -7.30 -6.32 -7.62
N TRP A 75 -7.85 -7.23 -8.41
CA TRP A 75 -7.19 -7.81 -9.59
C TRP A 75 -8.06 -7.60 -10.83
N GLU A 76 -7.58 -6.78 -11.76
CA GLU A 76 -8.27 -6.34 -12.98
C GLU A 76 -9.55 -5.56 -12.70
N SER A 77 -9.46 -4.25 -12.92
CA SER A 77 -10.63 -3.44 -13.21
C SER A 77 -10.31 -2.36 -14.25
N ASP A 78 -11.29 -1.96 -15.05
CA ASP A 78 -11.09 -0.86 -16.01
C ASP A 78 -10.90 0.48 -15.27
N SER A 79 -11.59 0.68 -14.15
CA SER A 79 -11.51 1.88 -13.33
C SER A 79 -11.62 1.58 -11.83
N LEU A 80 -10.56 1.90 -11.09
CA LEU A 80 -10.45 1.74 -9.65
C LEU A 80 -10.30 3.09 -8.94
N PHE A 81 -11.17 3.36 -7.97
CA PHE A 81 -11.11 4.54 -7.10
C PHE A 81 -11.08 4.10 -5.63
N ILE A 82 -9.98 4.41 -4.93
CA ILE A 82 -9.83 4.17 -3.49
C ILE A 82 -9.53 5.52 -2.85
N GLU A 83 -10.53 6.13 -2.22
CA GLU A 83 -10.47 7.54 -1.79
C GLU A 83 -10.88 7.76 -0.34
N ASN A 84 -10.11 8.55 0.40
CA ASN A 84 -10.47 9.02 1.75
C ASN A 84 -10.81 7.88 2.74
N ASN A 85 -10.08 6.76 2.68
CA ASN A 85 -10.26 5.63 3.58
C ASN A 85 -9.24 5.65 4.72
N LEU A 86 -9.63 5.10 5.86
CA LEU A 86 -8.72 4.67 6.91
C LEU A 86 -8.49 3.17 6.77
N ILE A 87 -7.25 2.76 6.49
CA ILE A 87 -6.87 1.37 6.23
C ILE A 87 -5.77 1.01 7.21
N ASN A 88 -6.12 0.29 8.28
CA ASN A 88 -5.17 0.04 9.37
C ASN A 88 -5.20 -1.36 10.00
N TYR A 89 -4.06 -1.77 10.55
CA TYR A 89 -3.89 -3.07 11.22
C TYR A 89 -4.27 -4.28 10.38
N ASN A 90 -4.27 -4.17 9.06
CA ASN A 90 -4.49 -5.31 8.18
C ASN A 90 -3.19 -6.12 8.04
N LEU A 91 -3.33 -7.43 7.93
CA LEU A 91 -2.23 -8.38 7.85
C LEU A 91 -2.30 -9.13 6.51
N ALA A 92 -1.23 -9.08 5.74
CA ALA A 92 -0.98 -10.01 4.64
C ALA A 92 0.28 -10.82 4.97
N TYR A 93 0.14 -12.11 5.22
CA TYR A 93 1.26 -12.93 5.69
C TYR A 93 1.17 -14.38 5.20
N SER A 94 2.13 -14.84 4.40
CA SER A 94 2.22 -16.26 4.01
C SER A 94 2.85 -17.11 5.12
N TRP A 95 2.22 -18.23 5.44
CA TRP A 95 2.72 -19.16 6.44
C TRP A 95 3.95 -19.95 5.97
N GLN A 96 4.17 -20.17 4.67
CA GLN A 96 5.29 -21.00 4.19
C GLN A 96 5.84 -20.64 2.78
N PRO A 97 7.18 -20.61 2.64
CA PRO A 97 8.16 -20.55 3.72
C PRO A 97 8.00 -19.23 4.51
N PRO A 98 8.39 -19.18 5.80
CA PRO A 98 8.33 -17.96 6.59
C PRO A 98 9.04 -16.83 5.83
N GLY A 99 8.30 -15.77 5.47
CA GLY A 99 8.85 -14.61 4.77
C GLY A 99 8.70 -14.57 3.25
N MET A 100 8.00 -15.52 2.61
CA MET A 100 7.65 -15.42 1.18
C MET A 100 6.14 -15.39 0.97
N GLY A 101 5.58 -14.20 0.77
CA GLY A 101 4.17 -13.96 0.47
C GLY A 101 3.48 -13.15 1.56
N GLY A 102 2.53 -12.31 1.17
CA GLY A 102 1.89 -11.33 2.05
C GLY A 102 2.16 -9.90 1.61
N THR A 103 1.67 -9.49 0.44
CA THR A 103 1.95 -8.14 -0.08
C THR A 103 0.67 -7.31 -0.25
N GLY A 104 0.80 -5.99 -0.21
CA GLY A 104 -0.32 -5.05 -0.18
C GLY A 104 -1.21 -5.26 1.04
N ALA A 105 -0.64 -5.35 2.24
CA ALA A 105 -1.41 -5.61 3.45
C ALA A 105 -2.51 -4.58 3.68
N GLY A 106 -2.23 -3.29 3.42
CA GLY A 106 -3.28 -2.27 3.29
C GLY A 106 -4.03 -2.42 1.97
N ILE A 107 -3.34 -2.15 0.85
CA ILE A 107 -3.92 -2.16 -0.49
C ILE A 107 -3.03 -2.97 -1.43
N PHE A 108 -3.62 -3.92 -2.15
CA PHE A 108 -3.06 -4.53 -3.35
C PHE A 108 -3.95 -4.17 -4.56
N ALA A 109 -3.39 -3.47 -5.53
CA ALA A 109 -4.08 -3.05 -6.74
C ALA A 109 -3.28 -3.48 -7.98
N LEU A 110 -3.86 -4.35 -8.80
CA LEU A 110 -3.27 -4.79 -10.07
C LEU A 110 -4.29 -4.68 -11.20
N GLY A 111 -3.86 -4.16 -12.35
CA GLY A 111 -4.67 -4.07 -13.56
C GLY A 111 -3.79 -3.87 -14.79
N TYR A 112 -3.96 -4.68 -15.83
CA TYR A 112 -3.09 -4.64 -17.02
C TYR A 112 -3.48 -3.60 -18.06
N THR A 113 -4.72 -3.14 -18.05
CA THR A 113 -5.25 -2.16 -19.04
C THR A 113 -5.99 -0.99 -18.41
N GLY A 114 -6.37 -1.11 -17.14
CA GLY A 114 -7.20 -0.14 -16.45
C GLY A 114 -6.45 1.03 -15.83
N TYR A 115 -7.24 1.94 -15.26
CA TYR A 115 -6.75 3.09 -14.51
C TYR A 115 -7.11 2.98 -13.02
N ALA A 116 -6.17 3.35 -12.15
CA ALA A 116 -6.38 3.47 -10.72
C ALA A 116 -6.10 4.87 -10.18
N SER A 117 -6.99 5.37 -9.32
CA SER A 117 -6.77 6.53 -8.46
C SER A 117 -6.83 6.11 -7.00
N ILE A 118 -5.70 6.21 -6.30
CA ILE A 118 -5.59 5.87 -4.88
C ILE A 118 -5.18 7.15 -4.15
N CYS A 119 -6.13 7.84 -3.54
CA CYS A 119 -5.86 9.16 -2.98
C CYS A 119 -6.53 9.48 -1.65
N PHE A 120 -5.91 10.40 -0.91
CA PHE A 120 -6.42 10.88 0.38
C PHE A 120 -6.59 9.79 1.45
N ASN A 121 -5.97 8.62 1.27
CA ASN A 121 -6.09 7.53 2.23
C ASN A 121 -5.08 7.67 3.36
N LYS A 122 -5.48 7.18 4.53
CA LYS A 122 -4.62 6.95 5.70
C LYS A 122 -4.32 5.46 5.79
N VAL A 123 -3.12 5.05 5.42
CA VAL A 123 -2.69 3.64 5.37
C VAL A 123 -1.69 3.41 6.49
N PHE A 124 -2.18 2.89 7.62
CA PHE A 124 -1.45 2.91 8.89
C PHE A 124 -1.27 1.52 9.50
N ASN A 125 -0.10 1.23 10.06
CA ASN A 125 0.10 0.06 10.92
C ASN A 125 -0.32 -1.29 10.29
N ASN A 126 -0.30 -1.40 8.96
CA ASN A 126 -0.55 -2.66 8.27
C ASN A 126 0.75 -3.47 8.21
N LYS A 127 0.64 -4.79 8.12
CA LYS A 127 1.79 -5.70 8.17
C LYS A 127 1.82 -6.64 6.96
N GLY A 128 2.92 -6.60 6.21
CA GLY A 128 3.22 -7.52 5.12
C GLY A 128 4.65 -7.36 4.61
N VAL A 129 4.97 -7.96 3.48
CA VAL A 129 6.18 -7.67 2.69
C VAL A 129 6.11 -6.23 2.16
N CYS A 130 4.96 -5.89 1.55
CA CYS A 130 4.50 -4.52 1.38
C CYS A 130 3.35 -4.31 2.35
N GLY A 131 3.60 -3.53 3.41
CA GLY A 131 2.61 -3.22 4.43
C GLY A 131 1.59 -2.20 3.93
N GLY A 132 2.04 -1.20 3.17
CA GLY A 132 1.17 -0.13 2.69
C GLY A 132 0.43 -0.50 1.40
N ILE A 133 0.90 0.05 0.28
CA ILE A 133 0.24 0.01 -1.02
C ILE A 133 1.13 -0.73 -2.01
N GLN A 134 0.66 -1.86 -2.53
CA GLN A 134 1.20 -2.40 -3.76
C GLN A 134 0.38 -1.92 -4.95
N ASP A 135 1.04 -1.19 -5.83
CA ASP A 135 0.45 -0.66 -7.05
C ASP A 135 1.13 -1.29 -8.27
N ALA A 136 0.36 -2.07 -9.00
CA ALA A 136 0.74 -2.74 -10.24
C ALA A 136 -0.27 -2.44 -11.37
N TYR A 137 -0.94 -1.29 -11.32
CA TYR A 137 -1.85 -0.87 -12.40
C TYR A 137 -1.10 -0.31 -13.60
N PHE A 138 -1.56 -0.57 -14.82
CA PHE A 138 -0.96 -0.03 -16.06
C PHE A 138 -1.00 1.50 -16.12
N GLN A 139 -1.95 2.13 -15.45
CA GLN A 139 -1.93 3.56 -15.23
C GLN A 139 -2.48 3.84 -13.83
N SER A 140 -1.70 4.55 -13.01
CA SER A 140 -2.14 4.89 -11.66
C SER A 140 -1.71 6.30 -11.27
N THR A 141 -2.56 6.94 -10.48
CA THR A 141 -2.19 8.09 -9.67
C THR A 141 -2.38 7.72 -8.21
N VAL A 142 -1.27 7.60 -7.48
CA VAL A 142 -1.26 7.43 -6.03
C VAL A 142 -0.90 8.77 -5.42
N SER A 143 -1.86 9.45 -4.79
CA SER A 143 -1.62 10.83 -4.37
C SER A 143 -2.26 11.26 -3.06
N ASN A 144 -1.64 12.21 -2.37
CA ASN A 144 -2.17 12.79 -1.14
C ASN A 144 -2.47 11.74 -0.05
N ASN A 145 -1.77 10.61 -0.04
CA ASN A 145 -1.93 9.59 0.99
C ASN A 145 -0.95 9.82 2.14
N LEU A 146 -1.39 9.47 3.35
CA LEU A 146 -0.53 9.32 4.52
C LEU A 146 -0.26 7.82 4.71
N ILE A 147 0.99 7.39 4.54
CA ILE A 147 1.38 5.98 4.61
C ILE A 147 2.43 5.85 5.70
N CYS A 148 1.98 5.48 6.90
CA CYS A 148 2.78 5.62 8.11
C CYS A 148 2.78 4.38 9.00
N ASN A 149 3.90 4.12 9.66
CA ASN A 149 4.05 3.04 10.65
C ASN A 149 3.65 1.64 10.17
N ASN A 150 3.67 1.39 8.86
CA ASN A 150 3.44 0.05 8.33
C ASN A 150 4.70 -0.81 8.53
N HIS A 151 4.51 -2.13 8.64
CA HIS A 151 5.59 -3.10 8.58
C HIS A 151 5.63 -3.73 7.19
N GLY A 152 6.79 -3.62 6.55
CA GLY A 152 6.99 -3.86 5.11
C GLY A 152 7.19 -2.56 4.35
N GLU A 153 7.34 -2.68 3.03
CA GLU A 153 7.41 -1.54 2.11
C GLU A 153 6.12 -0.70 2.23
N ALA A 154 6.27 0.62 2.25
CA ALA A 154 5.13 1.53 2.30
C ALA A 154 4.46 1.65 0.93
N ILE A 155 5.26 1.76 -0.14
CA ILE A 155 4.77 1.61 -1.51
C ILE A 155 5.68 0.64 -2.26
N LEU A 156 5.06 -0.36 -2.89
CA LEU A 156 5.69 -1.21 -3.89
C LEU A 156 5.08 -0.92 -5.26
N SER A 157 5.86 -0.30 -6.14
CA SER A 157 5.49 0.00 -7.52
C SER A 157 5.95 -1.11 -8.47
N GLY A 158 4.98 -1.83 -9.04
CA GLY A 158 5.18 -2.99 -9.90
C GLY A 158 5.64 -2.68 -11.35
N PHE A 159 5.46 -3.66 -12.23
CA PHE A 159 6.02 -3.70 -13.60
C PHE A 159 5.50 -2.61 -14.54
N ASP A 160 6.31 -2.16 -15.49
CA ASP A 160 6.05 -1.27 -16.66
C ASP A 160 4.72 -0.52 -16.73
N ALA A 161 4.76 0.81 -16.54
CA ALA A 161 3.62 1.69 -16.84
C ALA A 161 3.83 3.19 -16.51
N ASN A 162 2.88 4.01 -16.97
CA ASN A 162 2.76 5.45 -16.67
C ASN A 162 2.12 5.67 -15.28
N ARG A 163 2.94 5.64 -14.22
CA ARG A 163 2.49 5.76 -12.83
C ARG A 163 3.00 7.03 -12.18
N ARG A 164 2.12 7.69 -11.42
CA ARG A 164 2.43 8.96 -10.76
C ARG A 164 2.19 8.84 -9.26
N TYR A 165 3.22 9.14 -8.50
CA TYR A 165 3.21 9.18 -7.04
C TYR A 165 3.41 10.63 -6.62
N VAL A 166 2.32 11.28 -6.17
CA VAL A 166 2.29 12.75 -6.04
C VAL A 166 1.77 13.16 -4.67
N ASN A 167 2.45 14.08 -3.97
CA ASN A 167 1.98 14.62 -2.70
C ASN A 167 1.74 13.57 -1.61
N ASN A 168 2.49 12.46 -1.60
CA ASN A 168 2.33 11.47 -0.55
C ASN A 168 3.28 11.77 0.61
N THR A 169 2.83 11.50 1.83
CA THR A 169 3.69 11.45 3.02
C THR A 169 3.92 9.99 3.38
N ILE A 170 5.16 9.55 3.27
CA ILE A 170 5.60 8.18 3.54
C ILE A 170 6.60 8.27 4.69
N ALA A 171 6.15 7.94 5.90
CA ALA A 171 6.98 8.16 7.08
C ALA A 171 6.88 7.03 8.10
N HIS A 172 7.98 6.78 8.81
CA HIS A 172 8.01 5.88 9.96
C HIS A 172 7.61 4.44 9.65
N ASN A 173 7.66 4.02 8.38
CA ASN A 173 7.47 2.62 8.02
C ASN A 173 8.74 1.81 8.35
N GLU A 174 8.60 0.52 8.60
CA GLU A 174 9.73 -0.34 8.99
C GLU A 174 9.71 -1.65 8.20
N THR A 175 10.86 -2.10 7.69
CA THR A 175 10.98 -3.43 7.09
C THR A 175 12.31 -4.09 7.46
N PRO A 176 12.33 -5.43 7.66
CA PRO A 176 13.59 -6.16 7.69
C PRO A 176 14.25 -6.26 6.30
N GLY A 177 13.56 -5.87 5.22
CA GLY A 177 14.06 -5.90 3.86
C GLY A 177 14.85 -4.67 3.42
N ASP A 178 14.84 -4.43 2.11
CA ASP A 178 15.73 -3.53 1.41
C ASP A 178 15.42 -2.02 1.58
N CYS A 179 14.14 -1.66 1.69
CA CYS A 179 13.68 -0.27 1.82
C CYS A 179 12.25 -0.25 2.38
N ALA A 180 12.01 0.55 3.43
CA ALA A 180 10.67 0.68 4.01
C ALA A 180 9.82 1.78 3.36
N GLY A 181 10.45 2.73 2.66
CA GLY A 181 9.75 3.83 2.00
C GLY A 181 9.15 3.38 0.67
N PHE A 182 9.78 3.81 -0.41
CA PHE A 182 9.30 3.57 -1.77
C PHE A 182 10.18 2.57 -2.51
N VAL A 183 9.58 1.50 -3.00
CA VAL A 183 10.25 0.49 -3.84
C VAL A 183 9.63 0.49 -5.23
N TYR A 184 10.48 0.46 -6.26
CA TYR A 184 10.04 0.30 -7.65
C TYR A 184 10.78 -0.85 -8.32
N VAL A 185 10.15 -1.49 -9.32
CA VAL A 185 10.80 -2.57 -10.09
C VAL A 185 11.50 -2.05 -11.34
N LEU A 186 10.93 -1.05 -12.02
CA LEU A 186 11.48 -0.41 -13.21
C LEU A 186 11.25 1.11 -13.14
N ALA A 187 12.20 1.94 -13.52
CA ALA A 187 12.08 3.41 -13.45
C ALA A 187 11.20 3.97 -14.58
N GLU A 188 11.19 3.33 -15.75
CA GLU A 188 10.51 3.84 -16.93
C GLU A 188 9.01 4.09 -16.68
N GLY A 189 8.55 5.28 -17.07
CA GLY A 189 7.17 5.71 -16.95
C GLY A 189 6.73 6.07 -15.53
N LYS A 190 7.61 6.00 -14.52
CA LYS A 190 7.28 6.33 -13.13
C LYS A 190 7.80 7.71 -12.75
N LEU A 191 6.97 8.46 -12.03
CA LEU A 191 7.30 9.77 -11.47
C LEU A 191 6.94 9.79 -9.99
N LEU A 192 7.90 10.17 -9.15
CA LEU A 192 7.67 10.55 -7.75
C LEU A 192 7.87 12.05 -7.61
N PHE A 193 6.83 12.75 -7.18
CA PHE A 193 6.80 14.21 -7.22
C PHE A 193 6.20 14.79 -5.94
N ASN A 194 6.82 15.86 -5.44
CA ASN A 194 6.31 16.64 -4.31
C ASN A 194 5.90 15.78 -3.11
N SER A 195 6.69 14.76 -2.79
CA SER A 195 6.38 13.79 -1.73
C SER A 195 7.40 13.87 -0.61
N ILE A 196 7.00 13.46 0.58
CA ILE A 196 7.87 13.38 1.77
C ILE A 196 8.15 11.91 2.05
N LEU A 197 9.43 11.54 2.08
CA LEU A 197 9.89 10.20 2.44
C LEU A 197 10.87 10.33 3.59
N TRP A 198 10.37 10.13 4.80
CA TRP A 198 11.08 10.52 6.00
C TRP A 198 11.08 9.45 7.08
N ASN A 199 12.27 9.16 7.62
CA ASN A 199 12.45 8.25 8.75
C ASN A 199 11.76 6.88 8.56
N ASN A 200 11.77 6.35 7.32
CA ASN A 200 11.42 4.96 7.07
C ASN A 200 12.67 4.10 7.35
N LEU A 201 12.52 3.03 8.10
CA LEU A 201 13.62 2.20 8.59
C LEU A 201 13.68 0.86 7.89
N SER A 202 14.83 0.56 7.30
CA SER A 202 15.19 -0.73 6.73
C SER A 202 16.49 -1.24 7.35
N THR A 203 16.73 -2.55 7.26
CA THR A 203 18.02 -3.13 7.69
C THR A 203 19.12 -2.98 6.65
N TYR A 204 18.78 -2.47 5.46
CA TYR A 204 19.70 -2.30 4.36
C TYR A 204 20.77 -1.23 4.67
N PRO A 205 22.05 -1.46 4.31
CA PRO A 205 23.11 -0.49 4.53
C PRO A 205 22.78 0.89 3.95
N GLY A 206 22.89 1.93 4.77
CA GLY A 206 22.57 3.31 4.39
C GLY A 206 21.09 3.70 4.52
N ASN A 207 20.21 2.74 4.86
CA ASN A 207 18.78 2.96 5.07
C ASN A 207 18.12 3.87 4.01
N PRO A 208 18.10 3.44 2.73
CA PRO A 208 17.55 4.24 1.65
C PRO A 208 16.04 4.43 1.83
N GLN A 209 15.54 5.60 1.47
CA GLN A 209 14.10 5.90 1.46
C GLN A 209 13.41 5.51 0.15
N ILE A 210 14.21 5.37 -0.92
CA ILE A 210 13.78 4.97 -2.26
C ILE A 210 14.77 3.91 -2.76
N ARG A 211 14.26 2.79 -3.30
CA ARG A 211 15.13 1.72 -3.81
C ARG A 211 14.51 0.93 -4.95
N SER A 212 15.37 0.34 -5.77
CA SER A 212 15.00 -0.62 -6.81
C SER A 212 16.14 -1.60 -7.09
N THR A 213 15.80 -2.70 -7.75
CA THR A 213 16.76 -3.58 -8.43
C THR A 213 17.07 -3.12 -9.86
N ASP A 214 16.39 -2.09 -10.36
CA ASP A 214 16.66 -1.49 -11.67
C ASP A 214 18.02 -0.78 -11.69
N THR A 215 18.62 -0.74 -12.88
CA THR A 215 19.85 0.01 -13.15
C THR A 215 19.59 1.50 -13.34
N GLU A 216 18.38 1.88 -13.74
CA GLU A 216 17.98 3.28 -13.92
C GLU A 216 17.41 3.89 -12.63
N LEU A 217 17.70 5.18 -12.43
CA LEU A 217 17.16 5.95 -11.32
C LEU A 217 15.72 6.37 -11.62
N LEU A 218 14.87 6.32 -10.59
CA LEU A 218 13.53 6.87 -10.65
C LEU A 218 13.58 8.39 -10.88
N ASP A 219 12.68 8.92 -11.70
CA ASP A 219 12.51 10.37 -11.80
C ASP A 219 11.82 10.90 -10.54
N VAL A 220 12.62 11.48 -9.64
CA VAL A 220 12.17 12.08 -8.38
C VAL A 220 12.37 13.58 -8.44
N ARG A 221 11.33 14.36 -8.14
CA ARG A 221 11.42 15.83 -8.20
C ARG A 221 10.65 16.50 -7.06
N PHE A 222 11.13 17.67 -6.66
CA PHE A 222 10.50 18.54 -5.66
C PHE A 222 10.13 17.82 -4.37
N SER A 223 10.83 16.74 -4.03
CA SER A 223 10.48 15.85 -2.93
C SER A 223 11.47 16.01 -1.78
N ASP A 224 10.99 15.79 -0.56
CA ASP A 224 11.82 15.76 0.64
C ASP A 224 12.15 14.32 0.98
N VAL A 225 13.43 13.96 0.86
CA VAL A 225 13.88 12.57 0.97
C VAL A 225 15.03 12.49 1.96
N MET A 226 14.79 11.84 3.09
CA MET A 226 15.84 11.57 4.08
C MET A 226 16.98 10.78 3.42
N ASN A 227 18.22 11.11 3.76
CA ASN A 227 19.45 10.54 3.17
C ASN A 227 19.69 10.93 1.70
N GLU A 228 18.96 11.93 1.19
CA GLU A 228 19.02 12.46 -0.17
C GLU A 228 18.62 11.45 -1.27
N TYR A 229 18.12 11.98 -2.39
CA TYR A 229 17.93 11.20 -3.61
C TYR A 229 18.14 12.10 -4.84
N PRO A 230 18.89 11.67 -5.87
CA PRO A 230 19.14 12.48 -7.06
C PRO A 230 17.85 12.93 -7.73
N GLY A 231 17.74 14.20 -8.09
CA GLY A 231 16.55 14.73 -8.72
C GLY A 231 16.46 16.25 -8.72
N ILE A 232 15.49 16.77 -9.46
CA ILE A 232 15.30 18.21 -9.59
C ILE A 232 14.66 18.75 -8.32
N ALA A 233 15.33 19.70 -7.66
CA ALA A 233 14.81 20.43 -6.50
C ALA A 233 14.34 19.52 -5.35
N ASN A 234 14.95 18.34 -5.18
CA ASN A 234 14.76 17.55 -3.98
C ASN A 234 15.50 18.20 -2.80
N ILE A 235 14.94 18.03 -1.61
CA ILE A 235 15.52 18.48 -0.35
C ILE A 235 15.69 17.29 0.59
N ASN A 236 16.48 17.48 1.64
CA ASN A 236 16.69 16.53 2.73
C ASN A 236 16.72 17.35 4.03
N ILE A 237 15.53 17.74 4.48
CA ILE A 237 15.34 18.61 5.65
C ILE A 237 14.29 17.95 6.53
N ASP A 238 14.42 18.07 7.86
CA ASP A 238 13.36 17.61 8.76
C ASP A 238 12.03 18.25 8.35
N PRO A 239 11.00 17.46 7.99
CA PRO A 239 9.70 17.98 7.59
C PRO A 239 9.04 18.81 8.69
N MET A 240 9.43 18.62 9.96
CA MET A 240 8.83 19.27 11.11
C MET A 240 7.34 18.95 11.29
N PHE A 241 6.97 17.67 11.18
CA PHE A 241 5.61 17.23 11.51
C PHE A 241 5.20 17.73 12.91
N VAL A 242 3.94 18.16 13.08
CA VAL A 242 3.43 18.75 14.33
C VAL A 242 3.58 17.81 15.53
N ASN A 243 3.18 16.54 15.37
CA ASN A 243 3.31 15.52 16.41
C ASN A 243 3.33 14.10 15.80
N PRO A 244 4.41 13.73 15.08
CA PRO A 244 4.53 12.40 14.50
C PRO A 244 4.64 11.33 15.60
N THR A 245 4.56 10.04 15.23
CA THR A 245 4.83 8.97 16.19
C THR A 245 6.28 9.03 16.71
N ASP A 246 6.51 8.60 17.96
CA ASP A 246 7.86 8.60 18.57
C ASP A 246 8.87 7.66 17.87
N GLY A 247 8.40 6.77 17.00
CA GLY A 247 9.25 5.86 16.24
C GLY A 247 8.54 5.15 15.11
N VAL A 248 9.20 4.12 14.58
CA VAL A 248 8.82 3.44 13.34
C VAL A 248 8.04 2.14 13.59
N GLY A 249 7.33 1.69 12.55
CA GLY A 249 6.67 0.38 12.53
C GLY A 249 5.52 0.24 13.52
N LEU A 250 5.14 -1.01 13.78
CA LEU A 250 3.88 -1.35 14.47
C LEU A 250 3.89 -1.09 15.98
N ALA A 251 5.03 -0.75 16.56
CA ALA A 251 5.13 -0.40 17.98
C ALA A 251 4.44 0.94 18.29
N TYR A 252 4.25 1.79 17.28
CA TYR A 252 3.65 3.12 17.44
C TYR A 252 2.45 3.28 16.51
N ASP A 253 1.36 3.78 17.05
CA ASP A 253 0.09 3.92 16.33
C ASP A 253 0.04 5.23 15.54
N ALA A 254 0.12 5.14 14.21
CA ALA A 254 0.07 6.31 13.34
C ALA A 254 -1.30 7.02 13.34
N SER A 255 -2.37 6.35 13.78
CA SER A 255 -3.69 6.97 13.86
C SER A 255 -3.84 7.96 15.01
N LEU A 256 -2.92 7.92 15.99
CA LEU A 256 -2.87 8.84 17.13
C LEU A 256 -1.92 10.03 16.91
N ALA A 257 -1.16 10.03 15.82
CA ALA A 257 -0.20 11.07 15.48
C ALA A 257 -0.79 12.18 14.62
N ASP A 258 -0.14 13.35 14.67
CA ASP A 258 -0.40 14.49 13.79
C ASP A 258 0.75 14.64 12.78
N TRP A 259 0.48 14.23 11.55
CA TRP A 259 1.41 14.26 10.42
C TRP A 259 1.33 15.56 9.60
N SER A 260 0.61 16.58 10.09
CA SER A 260 0.53 17.88 9.42
C SER A 260 1.84 18.68 9.54
N LEU A 261 1.96 19.70 8.68
CA LEU A 261 3.07 20.65 8.57
C LEU A 261 2.59 22.06 8.93
#